data_AF-A0A844ICW9-F1
#
_entry.id   AF-A0A844ICW9-F1
#
_cell.length_a   1.000
_cell.length_b   1.000
_cell.length_c   1.000
_cell.angle_alpha   90.00
_cell.angle_beta   90.00
_cell.angle_gamma   90.00
#
_symmetry.space_group_name_H-M   'P 1'
#
loop_
_entity.id
_entity.type
_entity.pdbx_description
1 polymer ?
#
loop_
_entity_poly.entity_id
_entity_poly.type
_entity_poly.pdbx_seq_one_letter_code
_entity_poly.pdbx_strand_id
1 'polypeptide(L)'
;MKTELKAKFLQHLLGKKKDDQGFTLIELLVVIIIIGILSAIALPSFLNQAKKAKQTEAKTYVGSMNRGQQAYMTENDTFTSSIDAMGIGIATQTANYTYTAEAGTGAGTAAYGVNYSSIVTTGSGLKNYGGNVYLKPVGPNSELTSIAYLCETTNVEASGKDAVGTTGTTCTGTGKLIK
;
A
#
# COMPACT_ATOMS: atom_id res chain seq x y z
N MET A 1 27.30 -66.79 36.89
CA MET A 1 26.76 -65.40 36.93
C MET A 1 26.88 -64.63 35.60
N LYS A 2 27.96 -64.76 34.82
CA LYS A 2 28.14 -63.99 33.55
C LYS A 2 27.18 -64.36 32.40
N THR A 3 26.62 -65.57 32.41
CA THR A 3 25.75 -66.09 31.33
C THR A 3 24.34 -65.51 31.37
N GLU A 4 23.77 -65.31 32.56
CA GLU A 4 22.45 -64.69 32.79
C GLU A 4 22.38 -63.24 32.29
N LEU A 5 23.44 -62.47 32.53
CA LEU A 5 23.51 -61.06 32.12
C LEU A 5 23.62 -60.93 30.60
N LYS A 6 24.39 -61.83 29.95
CA LYS A 6 24.44 -61.93 28.49
C LYS A 6 23.08 -62.29 27.89
N ALA A 7 22.34 -63.21 28.51
CA ALA A 7 21.01 -63.61 28.05
C ALA A 7 19.99 -62.46 28.17
N LYS A 8 19.91 -61.79 29.33
CA LYS A 8 19.03 -60.62 29.53
C LYS A 8 19.41 -59.43 28.64
N PHE A 9 20.71 -59.20 28.40
CA PHE A 9 21.19 -58.15 27.52
C PHE A 9 20.85 -58.45 26.05
N LEU A 10 21.03 -59.70 25.58
CA LEU A 10 20.57 -60.12 24.25
C LEU A 10 19.06 -59.98 24.11
N GLN A 11 18.29 -60.31 25.14
CA GLN A 11 16.82 -60.23 25.11
C GLN A 11 16.32 -58.77 25.12
N HIS A 12 17.06 -57.85 25.75
CA HIS A 12 16.79 -56.41 25.67
C HIS A 12 17.14 -55.81 24.30
N LEU A 13 18.17 -56.33 23.62
CA LEU A 13 18.52 -55.93 22.26
C LEU A 13 17.58 -56.54 21.20
N LEU A 14 17.12 -57.77 21.40
CA LEU A 14 16.18 -58.47 20.50
C LEU A 14 14.71 -58.06 20.71
N GLY A 15 14.35 -57.54 21.89
CA GLY A 15 13.01 -57.05 22.21
C GLY A 15 12.71 -55.63 21.71
N LYS A 16 13.72 -54.89 21.26
CA LYS A 16 13.55 -53.55 20.70
C LYS A 16 13.21 -53.66 19.20
N LYS A 17 12.03 -54.23 18.89
CA LYS A 17 11.36 -53.93 17.62
C LYS A 17 11.11 -52.44 17.63
N LYS A 18 11.98 -51.69 16.94
CA LYS A 18 11.74 -50.28 16.67
C LYS A 18 10.55 -50.22 15.72
N ASP A 19 9.40 -49.85 16.26
CA ASP A 19 8.28 -49.30 15.49
C ASP A 19 8.66 -47.90 14.97
N ASP A 20 9.79 -47.79 14.26
CA ASP A 20 10.11 -46.60 13.47
C ASP A 20 9.26 -46.68 12.20
N GLN A 21 7.96 -46.43 12.34
CA GLN A 21 7.06 -46.19 11.22
C GLN A 21 7.46 -44.86 10.56
N GLY A 22 8.36 -44.93 9.58
CA GLY A 22 8.71 -43.77 8.75
C GLY A 22 7.56 -43.36 7.85
N PHE A 23 7.48 -42.06 7.52
CA PHE A 23 6.59 -41.55 6.48
C PHE A 23 6.85 -42.29 5.16
N THR A 24 5.79 -42.74 4.51
CA THR A 24 5.90 -43.36 3.19
C THR A 24 6.11 -42.29 2.12
N LEU A 25 6.83 -42.63 1.05
CA LEU A 25 7.02 -41.73 -0.09
C LEU A 25 5.67 -41.35 -0.75
N ILE A 26 4.69 -42.24 -0.70
CA ILE A 26 3.36 -41.98 -1.26
C ILE A 26 2.56 -40.99 -0.41
N GLU A 27 2.66 -41.05 0.93
CA GLU A 27 2.03 -40.05 1.81
C GLU A 27 2.59 -38.66 1.55
N LEU A 28 3.93 -38.54 1.43
CA LEU A 28 4.56 -37.28 1.13
C LEU A 28 4.17 -36.77 -0.27
N LEU A 29 4.07 -37.66 -1.25
CA LEU A 29 3.64 -37.33 -2.61
C LEU A 29 2.20 -36.78 -2.66
N VAL A 30 1.25 -37.40 -1.96
CA VAL A 30 -0.13 -36.91 -1.91
C VAL A 30 -0.20 -35.55 -1.21
N VAL A 31 0.56 -35.34 -0.14
CA VAL A 31 0.61 -34.06 0.57
C VAL A 31 1.11 -32.93 -0.34
N ILE A 32 2.21 -33.15 -1.09
CA ILE A 32 2.73 -32.11 -2.00
C ILE A 32 1.76 -31.81 -3.15
N ILE A 33 0.98 -32.80 -3.60
CA ILE A 33 -0.07 -32.59 -4.60
C ILE A 33 -1.18 -31.71 -4.05
N ILE A 34 -1.66 -32.00 -2.83
CA ILE A 34 -2.73 -31.23 -2.19
C ILE A 34 -2.28 -29.78 -1.95
N ILE A 35 -1.11 -29.55 -1.34
CA ILE A 35 -0.59 -28.19 -1.13
C ILE A 35 -0.32 -27.46 -2.45
N GLY A 36 0.07 -28.20 -3.51
CA GLY A 36 0.26 -27.65 -4.85
C GLY A 36 -1.03 -27.09 -5.45
N ILE A 37 -2.13 -27.86 -5.38
CA ILE A 37 -3.45 -27.43 -5.86
C ILE A 37 -3.95 -26.22 -5.05
N LEU A 38 -3.84 -26.26 -3.72
CA LEU A 38 -4.27 -25.15 -2.87
C LEU A 38 -3.45 -23.87 -3.14
N SER A 39 -2.13 -24.02 -3.30
CA SER A 39 -1.24 -22.88 -3.57
C SER A 39 -1.51 -22.24 -4.93
N ALA A 40 -1.82 -23.03 -5.96
CA ALA A 40 -2.14 -22.53 -7.29
C ALA A 40 -3.34 -21.57 -7.30
N ILE A 41 -4.36 -21.84 -6.47
CA ILE A 41 -5.56 -20.99 -6.35
C ILE A 41 -5.31 -19.81 -5.39
N ALA A 42 -4.63 -20.07 -4.28
CA ALA A 42 -4.44 -19.07 -3.22
C ALA A 42 -3.41 -17.97 -3.58
N LEU A 43 -2.32 -18.33 -4.25
CA LEU A 43 -1.22 -17.42 -4.54
C LEU A 43 -1.62 -16.17 -5.35
N PRO A 44 -2.37 -16.26 -6.47
CA PRO A 44 -2.75 -15.06 -7.22
C PRO A 44 -3.67 -14.13 -6.39
N SER A 45 -4.56 -14.70 -5.58
CA SER A 45 -5.41 -13.93 -4.67
C SER A 45 -4.59 -13.21 -3.61
N PHE A 46 -3.63 -13.90 -2.99
CA PHE A 46 -2.73 -13.32 -1.99
C PHE A 46 -1.91 -12.16 -2.56
N LEU A 47 -1.31 -12.33 -3.75
CA LEU A 47 -0.53 -11.28 -4.41
C LEU A 47 -1.38 -10.04 -4.73
N ASN A 48 -2.63 -10.23 -5.16
CA ASN A 48 -3.55 -9.13 -5.41
C ASN A 48 -3.95 -8.40 -4.12
N GLN A 49 -4.17 -9.12 -3.02
CA GLN A 49 -4.46 -8.52 -1.72
C GLN A 49 -3.26 -7.72 -1.20
N ALA A 50 -2.04 -8.25 -1.33
CA ALA A 50 -0.83 -7.53 -0.97
C ALA A 50 -0.67 -6.23 -1.80
N LYS A 51 -0.95 -6.27 -3.11
CA LYS A 51 -0.96 -5.06 -3.95
C LYS A 51 -2.02 -4.04 -3.51
N LYS A 52 -3.24 -4.49 -3.19
CA LYS A 52 -4.30 -3.61 -2.66
C LYS A 52 -3.91 -2.98 -1.32
N ALA A 53 -3.26 -3.72 -0.43
CA ALA A 53 -2.78 -3.18 0.85
C ALA A 53 -1.75 -2.05 0.63
N LYS A 54 -0.79 -2.27 -0.28
CA LYS A 54 0.19 -1.24 -0.70
C LYS A 54 -0.49 -0.02 -1.32
N GLN A 55 -1.48 -0.22 -2.17
CA GLN A 55 -2.25 0.88 -2.77
C GLN A 55 -3.06 1.67 -1.73
N THR A 56 -3.63 0.99 -0.73
CA THR A 56 -4.35 1.63 0.38
C THR A 56 -3.43 2.49 1.24
N GLU A 57 -2.16 2.10 1.42
CA GLU A 57 -1.13 2.92 2.05
C GLU A 57 -1.02 4.28 1.35
N ALA A 58 -0.77 4.28 0.04
CA ALA A 58 -0.66 5.51 -0.75
C ALA A 58 -1.94 6.34 -0.74
N LYS A 59 -3.11 5.71 -0.88
CA LYS A 59 -4.42 6.38 -0.76
C LYS A 59 -4.54 7.12 0.58
N THR A 60 -4.15 6.47 1.66
CA THR A 60 -4.26 7.01 3.03
C THR A 60 -3.28 8.15 3.26
N TYR A 61 -2.05 8.03 2.77
CA TYR A 61 -1.03 9.06 2.88
C TYR A 61 -1.43 10.31 2.12
N VAL A 62 -1.84 10.17 0.84
CA VAL A 62 -2.29 11.33 0.04
C VAL A 62 -3.55 11.97 0.63
N GLY A 63 -4.50 11.18 1.13
CA GLY A 63 -5.66 11.73 1.84
C GLY A 63 -5.30 12.46 3.13
N SER A 64 -4.25 12.02 3.84
CA SER A 64 -3.75 12.70 5.03
C SER A 64 -3.03 13.99 4.68
N MET A 65 -2.24 14.01 3.60
CA MET A 65 -1.64 15.23 3.05
C MET A 65 -2.71 16.24 2.65
N ASN A 66 -3.81 15.82 2.02
CA ASN A 66 -4.92 16.74 1.71
C ASN A 66 -5.54 17.36 2.97
N ARG A 67 -5.67 16.62 4.07
CA ARG A 67 -6.13 17.19 5.35
C ARG A 67 -5.09 18.14 5.94
N GLY A 68 -3.81 17.78 5.88
CA GLY A 68 -2.70 18.63 6.30
C GLY A 68 -2.66 19.96 5.55
N GLN A 69 -2.82 19.94 4.22
CA GLN A 69 -2.91 21.15 3.41
C GLN A 69 -4.10 22.05 3.80
N GLN A 70 -5.26 21.47 4.10
CA GLN A 70 -6.44 22.24 4.54
C GLN A 70 -6.20 22.89 5.91
N ALA A 71 -5.59 22.17 6.85
CA ALA A 71 -5.24 22.72 8.16
C ALA A 71 -4.19 23.83 8.01
N TYR A 72 -3.13 23.59 7.24
CA TYR A 72 -2.06 24.55 7.01
C TYR A 72 -2.57 25.83 6.33
N MET A 73 -3.48 25.71 5.35
CA MET A 73 -4.15 26.86 4.72
C MET A 73 -4.99 27.66 5.73
N THR A 74 -5.62 26.98 6.69
CA THR A 74 -6.43 27.64 7.74
C THR A 74 -5.56 28.42 8.73
N GLU A 75 -4.33 27.96 8.96
CA GLU A 75 -3.40 28.57 9.93
C GLU A 75 -2.51 29.66 9.31
N ASN A 76 -2.12 29.51 8.04
CA ASN A 76 -1.07 30.32 7.41
C ASN A 76 -1.54 31.06 6.15
N ASP A 77 -2.83 30.97 5.79
CA ASP A 77 -3.43 31.59 4.60
C ASP A 77 -2.71 31.24 3.27
N THR A 78 -1.96 30.14 3.23
CA THR A 78 -1.28 29.64 2.03
C THR A 78 -1.15 28.11 2.07
N PHE A 79 -0.95 27.49 0.90
CA PHE A 79 -0.58 26.08 0.81
C PHE A 79 0.94 25.90 0.90
N THR A 80 1.40 24.69 1.23
CA THR A 80 2.83 24.39 1.38
C THR A 80 3.29 23.31 0.41
N SER A 81 4.53 23.40 -0.05
CA SER A 81 5.22 22.32 -0.78
C SER A 81 6.03 21.39 0.14
N SER A 82 6.07 21.68 1.43
CA SER A 82 6.78 20.87 2.42
C SER A 82 5.82 19.98 3.21
N ILE A 83 6.07 18.67 3.18
CA ILE A 83 5.30 17.71 3.97
C ILE A 83 5.52 17.90 5.47
N ASP A 84 6.73 18.26 5.87
CA ASP A 84 7.07 18.51 7.29
C ASP A 84 6.35 19.74 7.83
N ALA A 85 6.18 20.78 7.01
CA ALA A 85 5.45 21.99 7.38
C ALA A 85 3.96 21.73 7.66
N MET A 86 3.38 20.67 7.10
CA MET A 86 1.99 20.28 7.39
C MET A 86 1.82 19.64 8.78
N GLY A 87 2.90 19.25 9.46
CA GLY A 87 2.85 18.68 10.82
C GLY A 87 2.13 17.33 10.94
N ILE A 88 1.91 16.62 9.83
CA ILE A 88 1.11 15.38 9.79
C ILE A 88 1.91 14.11 10.18
N GLY A 89 3.23 14.21 10.35
CA GLY A 89 4.08 13.12 10.84
C GLY A 89 4.15 11.88 9.93
N ILE A 90 4.00 12.05 8.61
CA ILE A 90 4.13 10.95 7.64
C ILE A 90 5.55 10.87 7.08
N ALA A 91 6.01 9.67 6.76
CA ALA A 91 7.26 9.51 6.03
C ALA A 91 7.10 9.96 4.56
N THR A 92 8.06 10.72 4.05
CA THR A 92 8.09 11.18 2.64
C THR A 92 8.42 10.06 1.65
N GLN A 93 8.95 8.93 2.13
CA GLN A 93 9.21 7.74 1.33
C GLN A 93 8.98 6.48 2.15
N THR A 94 8.38 5.49 1.51
CA THR A 94 8.23 4.12 2.02
C THR A 94 8.81 3.14 1.01
N ALA A 95 8.75 1.84 1.31
CA ALA A 95 9.29 0.82 0.41
C ALA A 95 8.59 0.78 -0.97
N ASN A 96 7.36 1.31 -1.07
CA ASN A 96 6.56 1.23 -2.30
C ASN A 96 6.41 2.60 -3.00
N TYR A 97 6.35 3.69 -2.23
CA TYR A 97 6.01 5.02 -2.74
C TYR A 97 6.91 6.13 -2.19
N THR A 98 7.10 7.16 -3.00
CA THR A 98 7.59 8.48 -2.59
C THR A 98 6.43 9.45 -2.62
N TYR A 99 6.31 10.29 -1.61
CA TYR A 99 5.25 11.29 -1.46
C TYR A 99 5.82 12.67 -1.67
N THR A 100 5.12 13.49 -2.45
CA THR A 100 5.52 14.87 -2.73
C THR A 100 4.32 15.79 -2.57
N ALA A 101 4.58 16.99 -2.04
CA ALA A 101 3.63 18.08 -1.98
C ALA A 101 4.12 19.24 -2.85
N GLU A 102 3.19 19.89 -3.54
CA GLU A 102 3.43 21.09 -4.32
C GLU A 102 2.36 22.11 -3.96
N ALA A 103 2.75 23.37 -3.86
CA ALA A 103 1.83 24.48 -3.71
C ALA A 103 2.03 25.45 -4.87
N GLY A 104 0.94 26.07 -5.31
CA GLY A 104 0.99 27.04 -6.39
C GLY A 104 -0.28 27.85 -6.52
N THR A 105 -0.27 28.74 -7.51
CA THR A 105 -1.44 29.55 -7.89
C THR A 105 -1.89 29.14 -9.28
N GLY A 106 -3.15 28.74 -9.42
CA GLY A 106 -3.75 28.36 -10.69
C GLY A 106 -4.13 29.57 -11.53
N ALA A 107 -4.72 29.32 -12.70
CA ALA A 107 -5.30 30.37 -13.53
C ALA A 107 -6.39 31.12 -12.75
N GLY A 108 -6.28 32.45 -12.64
CA GLY A 108 -7.23 33.28 -11.88
C GLY A 108 -6.90 33.45 -10.39
N THR A 109 -5.64 33.30 -9.97
CA THR A 109 -5.13 33.60 -8.61
C THR A 109 -5.64 32.64 -7.51
N ALA A 110 -6.35 31.56 -7.87
CA ALA A 110 -6.76 30.55 -6.90
C ALA A 110 -5.56 29.72 -6.43
N ALA A 111 -5.23 29.80 -5.14
CA ALA A 111 -4.19 28.97 -4.54
C ALA A 111 -4.62 27.49 -4.49
N TYR A 112 -3.65 26.60 -4.68
CA TYR A 112 -3.85 25.15 -4.58
C TYR A 112 -2.65 24.46 -3.91
N GLY A 113 -2.93 23.32 -3.31
CA GLY A 113 -1.95 22.32 -2.88
C GLY A 113 -2.20 21.00 -3.60
N VAL A 114 -1.21 20.47 -4.31
CA VAL A 114 -1.23 19.14 -4.93
C VAL A 114 -0.35 18.22 -4.08
N ASN A 115 -0.87 17.06 -3.74
CA ASN A 115 -0.13 16.03 -3.03
C ASN A 115 -0.19 14.74 -3.84
N TYR A 116 0.93 14.05 -4.04
CA TYR A 116 0.92 12.85 -4.88
C TYR A 116 1.91 11.80 -4.43
N SER A 117 1.65 10.57 -4.84
CA SER A 117 2.55 9.45 -4.74
C SER A 117 3.23 9.18 -6.09
N SER A 118 4.47 8.70 -6.03
CA SER A 118 5.20 8.12 -7.16
C SER A 118 5.79 6.78 -6.71
N ILE A 119 5.67 5.75 -7.54
CA ILE A 119 6.18 4.41 -7.23
C ILE A 119 7.71 4.45 -7.20
N VAL A 120 8.31 3.80 -6.20
CA VAL A 120 9.78 3.71 -6.08
C VAL A 120 10.37 2.72 -7.07
N THR A 121 9.70 1.57 -7.28
CA THR A 121 10.18 0.50 -8.17
C THR A 121 9.27 0.36 -9.40
N THR A 122 9.77 0.77 -10.56
CA THR A 122 9.08 0.59 -11.86
C THR A 122 8.73 -0.89 -12.09
N GLY A 123 7.59 -1.16 -12.75
CA GLY A 123 7.13 -2.53 -13.00
C GLY A 123 6.45 -3.23 -11.82
N SER A 124 6.23 -2.56 -10.68
CA SER A 124 5.52 -3.13 -9.52
C SER A 124 4.05 -3.48 -9.80
N GLY A 125 3.46 -2.89 -10.84
CA GLY A 125 2.03 -3.02 -11.15
C GLY A 125 1.12 -2.37 -10.10
N LEU A 126 1.68 -1.45 -9.32
CA LEU A 126 0.95 -0.61 -8.38
C LEU A 126 0.38 0.62 -9.10
N LYS A 127 -0.62 1.27 -8.51
CA LYS A 127 -1.18 2.52 -9.03
C LYS A 127 -0.68 3.67 -8.18
N ASN A 128 -0.54 4.85 -8.77
CA ASN A 128 -0.25 6.06 -8.03
C ASN A 128 -1.54 6.81 -7.69
N TYR A 129 -1.44 7.69 -6.70
CA TYR A 129 -2.53 8.48 -6.18
C TYR A 129 -2.11 9.94 -6.16
N GLY A 130 -3.01 10.82 -6.56
CA GLY A 130 -2.83 12.25 -6.43
C GLY A 130 -4.06 12.87 -5.79
N GLY A 131 -3.84 13.89 -4.98
CA GLY A 131 -4.87 14.70 -4.36
C GLY A 131 -4.60 16.17 -4.64
N ASN A 132 -5.67 16.93 -4.77
CA ASN A 132 -5.57 18.39 -4.83
C ASN A 132 -6.53 18.98 -3.82
N VAL A 133 -6.07 20.07 -3.22
CA VAL A 133 -6.81 20.93 -2.31
C VAL A 133 -6.75 22.33 -2.90
N TYR A 134 -7.90 22.97 -3.01
CA TYR A 134 -7.97 24.34 -3.51
C TYR A 134 -9.16 25.06 -2.90
N LEU A 135 -9.13 26.39 -2.97
CA LEU A 135 -10.23 27.22 -2.53
C LEU A 135 -11.23 27.46 -3.65
N LYS A 136 -12.51 27.25 -3.36
CA LYS A 136 -13.61 27.56 -4.26
C LYS A 136 -14.57 28.54 -3.58
N PRO A 137 -15.00 29.61 -4.28
CA PRO A 137 -16.09 30.44 -3.79
C PRO A 137 -17.40 29.65 -3.73
N VAL A 138 -18.11 29.75 -2.61
CA VAL A 138 -19.46 29.24 -2.41
C VAL A 138 -20.39 30.40 -2.10
N GLY A 139 -21.54 30.40 -2.78
CA GLY A 139 -22.58 31.42 -2.57
C GLY A 139 -22.32 32.78 -3.23
N PRO A 140 -23.26 33.72 -3.08
CA PRO A 140 -23.24 35.03 -3.73
C PRO A 140 -22.20 36.00 -3.14
N ASN A 141 -21.71 35.72 -1.92
CA ASN A 141 -20.78 36.59 -1.19
C ASN A 141 -19.31 36.24 -1.44
N SER A 142 -19.01 35.32 -2.36
CA SER A 142 -17.63 34.86 -2.66
C SER A 142 -16.88 34.27 -1.44
N GLU A 143 -17.61 33.65 -0.51
CA GLU A 143 -17.01 32.94 0.63
C GLU A 143 -16.17 31.78 0.13
N LEU A 144 -14.91 31.69 0.54
CA LEU A 144 -14.01 30.63 0.08
C LEU A 144 -14.16 29.40 0.98
N THR A 145 -14.36 28.23 0.37
CA THR A 145 -14.30 26.94 1.06
C THR A 145 -13.21 26.07 0.45
N SER A 146 -12.50 25.30 1.28
CA SER A 146 -11.51 24.34 0.81
C SER A 146 -12.19 23.06 0.33
N ILE A 147 -11.96 22.70 -0.92
CA ILE A 147 -12.40 21.43 -1.48
C ILE A 147 -11.18 20.57 -1.73
N ALA A 148 -11.24 19.32 -1.29
CA ALA A 148 -10.23 18.32 -1.55
C ALA A 148 -10.83 17.17 -2.38
N TYR A 149 -10.08 16.68 -3.37
CA TYR A 149 -10.42 15.46 -4.10
C TYR A 149 -9.19 14.59 -4.29
N LEU A 150 -9.44 13.31 -4.57
CA LEU A 150 -8.41 12.29 -4.73
C LEU A 150 -8.63 11.51 -6.03
N CYS A 151 -7.55 11.24 -6.73
CA CYS A 151 -7.52 10.54 -8.00
C CYS A 151 -6.55 9.35 -7.93
N GLU A 152 -6.90 8.24 -8.58
CA GLU A 152 -5.95 7.16 -8.89
C GLU A 152 -5.49 7.29 -10.34
N THR A 153 -4.25 6.90 -10.63
CA THR A 153 -3.78 6.74 -12.01
C THR A 153 -4.37 5.48 -12.64
N THR A 154 -4.78 5.58 -13.91
CA THR A 154 -5.13 4.43 -14.75
C THR A 154 -3.90 3.84 -15.44
N ASN A 155 -2.83 4.63 -15.60
CA ASN A 155 -1.51 4.17 -15.98
C ASN A 155 -0.64 3.95 -14.72
N VAL A 156 -0.13 2.73 -14.56
CA VAL A 156 0.67 2.30 -13.40
C VAL A 156 2.07 2.94 -13.34
N GLU A 157 2.55 3.55 -14.43
CA GLU A 157 3.86 4.22 -14.47
C GLU A 157 3.78 5.75 -14.42
N ALA A 158 2.58 6.31 -14.57
CA ALA A 158 2.37 7.75 -14.45
C ALA A 158 2.47 8.19 -12.98
N SER A 159 2.97 9.42 -12.74
CA SER A 159 3.00 9.98 -11.40
C SER A 159 1.57 10.25 -10.92
N GLY A 160 1.35 10.22 -9.61
CA GLY A 160 0.06 10.63 -9.04
C GLY A 160 -0.32 12.06 -9.39
N LYS A 161 0.68 12.92 -9.66
CA LYS A 161 0.49 14.29 -10.14
C LYS A 161 -0.29 14.34 -11.45
N ASP A 162 -0.02 13.41 -12.38
CA ASP A 162 -0.62 13.40 -13.72
C ASP A 162 -2.12 13.03 -13.69
N ALA A 163 -2.58 12.45 -12.59
CA ALA A 163 -3.98 12.11 -12.37
C ALA A 163 -4.83 13.30 -11.88
N VAL A 164 -4.22 14.44 -11.57
CA VAL A 164 -4.87 15.52 -10.83
C VAL A 164 -4.71 16.86 -11.54
N GLY A 165 -5.81 17.61 -11.64
CA GLY A 165 -5.78 18.96 -12.17
C GLY A 165 -5.37 19.98 -11.12
N THR A 166 -4.81 21.11 -11.56
CA THR A 166 -4.53 22.26 -10.69
C THR A 166 -5.77 23.13 -10.45
N THR A 167 -6.84 22.92 -11.22
CA THR A 167 -8.05 23.75 -11.18
C THR A 167 -9.28 22.88 -11.48
N GLY A 168 -10.26 22.85 -10.56
CA GLY A 168 -11.52 22.11 -10.70
C GLY A 168 -11.63 20.86 -9.81
N THR A 169 -12.82 20.24 -9.78
CA THR A 169 -13.13 19.04 -8.96
C THR A 169 -12.91 17.73 -9.73
N THR A 170 -12.17 17.75 -10.83
CA THR A 170 -12.07 16.61 -11.75
C THR A 170 -10.62 16.18 -11.89
N CYS A 171 -10.41 14.87 -11.86
CA CYS A 171 -9.15 14.27 -12.27
C CYS A 171 -8.86 14.58 -13.74
N THR A 172 -7.59 14.69 -14.08
CA THR A 172 -7.13 15.00 -15.44
C THR A 172 -6.32 13.85 -16.01
N GLY A 173 -6.12 13.86 -17.33
CA GLY A 173 -5.27 12.89 -18.01
C GLY A 173 -5.72 11.45 -17.77
N THR A 174 -4.83 10.65 -17.18
CA THR A 174 -5.09 9.24 -16.81
C THR A 174 -5.71 9.08 -15.41
N GLY A 175 -6.27 10.14 -14.83
CA GLY A 175 -6.82 10.10 -13.47
C GLY A 175 -8.27 9.62 -13.41
N LYS A 176 -8.58 8.72 -12.46
CA LYS A 176 -9.95 8.37 -12.08
C LYS A 176 -10.27 8.87 -10.68
N LEU A 177 -11.39 9.57 -10.53
CA LEU A 177 -11.84 10.11 -9.26
C LEU A 177 -12.18 9.00 -8.27
N ILE A 178 -11.67 9.14 -7.05
CA ILE A 178 -11.95 8.25 -5.93
C ILE A 178 -12.71 9.04 -4.88
N LYS A 179 -13.91 8.57 -4.54
CA LYS A 179 -14.65 9.05 -3.38
C LYS A 179 -14.07 8.51 -2.08
#